data_AF-A0A1C5N4W4-F1
#
_entry.id   AF-A0A1C5N4W4-F1
#
_cell.length_a   1.000
_cell.length_b   1.000
_cell.length_c   1.000
_cell.angle_alpha   90.00
_cell.angle_beta   90.00
_cell.angle_gamma   90.00
#
_symmetry.space_group_name_H-M   'P 1'
#
loop_
_entity.id
_entity.type
_entity.pdbx_description
1 polymer ?
#
loop_
_entity_poly.entity_id
_entity_poly.type
_entity_poly.pdbx_seq_one_letter_code
_entity_poly.pdbx_strand_id
1 'polypeptide(L)'
;MSEKLSISYHTAKRILLELLEDNDFSTDEDILKILGSVVQKETCEPDGDEYSLSRIIIDKEGRVFLPDYSSMEIKIPYLPKTVFIFFLIHDEGIEFKSMYNYVHELYEIYQVVALEKNTEANKIKRSLDNLVEPVNNRIYETCSIIRRNFSVVIPEPLMEMYCITGKRGEKHQIKIDRSLIRIENAKLKGMFDTLNSI
;
A
#
# COMPACT_ATOMS: atom_id res chain seq x y z
N MET A 1 -24.73 -7.05 -34.01
CA MET A 1 -25.67 -6.67 -32.94
C MET A 1 -25.24 -7.42 -31.69
N SER A 2 -24.67 -6.74 -30.69
CA SER A 2 -24.30 -7.39 -29.43
C SER A 2 -25.55 -7.55 -28.56
N GLU A 3 -26.06 -8.77 -28.42
CA GLU A 3 -27.08 -9.09 -27.43
C GLU A 3 -26.48 -8.88 -26.03
N LYS A 4 -26.78 -7.74 -25.40
CA LYS A 4 -26.42 -7.52 -24.00
C LYS A 4 -27.33 -8.40 -23.15
N LEU A 5 -26.75 -9.44 -22.57
CA LEU A 5 -27.42 -10.25 -21.58
C LEU A 5 -27.80 -9.36 -20.37
N SER A 6 -29.10 -9.14 -20.17
CA SER A 6 -29.64 -8.35 -19.06
C SER A 6 -29.70 -9.20 -17.79
N ILE A 7 -28.56 -9.41 -17.14
CA ILE A 7 -28.49 -10.12 -15.85
C ILE A 7 -28.15 -9.16 -14.71
N SER A 8 -28.63 -9.47 -13.51
CA SER A 8 -28.33 -8.69 -12.31
C SER A 8 -26.83 -8.77 -11.98
N TYR A 9 -26.29 -7.71 -11.38
CA TYR A 9 -24.89 -7.69 -10.95
C TYR A 9 -24.54 -8.87 -10.01
N HIS A 10 -25.45 -9.22 -9.09
CA HIS A 10 -25.24 -10.32 -8.17
C HIS A 10 -25.14 -11.66 -8.90
N THR A 11 -26.01 -11.86 -9.90
CA THR A 11 -25.99 -13.05 -10.75
C THR A 11 -24.71 -13.11 -11.58
N ALA A 12 -24.33 -11.99 -12.21
CA ALA A 12 -23.09 -11.89 -12.99
C ALA A 12 -21.86 -12.20 -12.12
N LYS A 13 -21.79 -11.62 -10.91
CA LYS A 13 -20.69 -11.86 -9.96
C LYS A 13 -20.59 -13.33 -9.54
N ARG A 14 -21.73 -13.97 -9.24
CA ARG A 14 -21.73 -15.39 -8.82
C ARG A 14 -21.28 -16.31 -9.95
N ILE A 15 -21.80 -16.09 -11.15
CA ILE A 15 -21.39 -16.84 -12.35
C ILE A 15 -19.89 -16.68 -12.59
N LEU A 16 -19.36 -15.46 -12.48
CA LEU A 16 -17.93 -15.22 -12.67
C LEU A 16 -17.07 -15.94 -11.63
N LEU A 17 -17.50 -15.99 -10.37
CA LEU A 17 -16.79 -16.67 -9.29
C LEU A 17 -16.80 -18.20 -9.47
N GLU A 18 -17.96 -18.79 -9.80
CA GLU A 18 -18.08 -20.22 -10.06
C GLU A 18 -17.16 -20.65 -11.21
N LEU A 19 -17.15 -19.89 -12.31
CA LEU A 19 -16.29 -20.17 -13.46
C LEU A 19 -14.79 -19.99 -13.16
N LEU A 20 -14.42 -19.12 -12.21
CA LEU A 20 -13.03 -18.95 -11.76
C LEU A 20 -12.56 -20.11 -10.87
N GLU A 21 -13.45 -20.68 -10.05
CA GLU A 21 -13.15 -21.82 -9.18
C GLU A 21 -12.90 -23.11 -9.97
N ASP A 22 -13.59 -23.28 -11.10
CA ASP A 22 -13.50 -24.48 -11.94
C ASP A 22 -12.35 -24.45 -12.97
N ASN A 23 -11.54 -23.38 -13.02
CA ASN A 23 -10.46 -23.15 -14.01
C ASN A 23 -10.90 -23.23 -15.50
N ASP A 24 -12.20 -23.14 -15.77
CA ASP A 24 -12.79 -23.41 -17.09
C ASP A 24 -12.46 -22.32 -18.13
N PHE A 25 -12.10 -21.11 -17.64
CA PHE A 25 -11.68 -19.99 -18.48
C PHE A 25 -10.33 -20.17 -19.18
N SER A 26 -9.51 -21.11 -18.72
CA SER A 26 -8.13 -21.28 -19.23
C SER A 26 -8.06 -21.82 -20.66
N THR A 27 -9.18 -22.30 -21.20
CA THR A 27 -9.25 -22.91 -22.53
C THR A 27 -10.01 -22.07 -23.57
N ASP A 28 -10.73 -21.03 -23.14
CA ASP A 28 -11.53 -20.19 -24.02
C ASP A 28 -10.71 -18.99 -24.53
N GLU A 29 -10.44 -18.98 -25.84
CA GLU A 29 -9.56 -18.01 -26.49
C GLU A 29 -10.10 -16.58 -26.46
N ASP A 30 -11.42 -16.39 -26.51
CA ASP A 30 -12.04 -15.07 -26.46
C ASP A 30 -11.98 -14.49 -25.06
N ILE A 31 -12.19 -15.33 -24.03
CA ILE A 31 -12.03 -14.93 -22.64
C ILE A 31 -10.57 -14.65 -22.32
N LEU A 32 -9.63 -15.48 -22.78
CA LEU A 32 -8.19 -15.22 -22.65
C LEU A 32 -7.77 -13.95 -23.36
N LYS A 33 -8.41 -13.57 -24.46
CA LYS A 33 -8.15 -12.31 -25.17
C LYS A 33 -8.75 -11.11 -24.46
N ILE A 34 -9.94 -11.24 -23.87
CA ILE A 34 -10.54 -10.19 -23.06
C ILE A 34 -9.74 -10.01 -21.77
N LEU A 35 -9.48 -11.10 -21.02
CA LEU A 35 -8.59 -11.11 -19.87
C LEU A 35 -7.22 -10.57 -20.26
N GLY A 36 -6.63 -11.05 -21.35
CA GLY A 36 -5.37 -10.57 -21.89
C GLY A 36 -5.39 -9.08 -22.25
N SER A 37 -6.51 -8.52 -22.72
CA SER A 37 -6.64 -7.07 -22.99
C SER A 37 -6.92 -6.23 -21.74
N VAL A 38 -7.50 -6.82 -20.69
CA VAL A 38 -7.71 -6.21 -19.37
C VAL A 38 -6.40 -6.26 -18.58
N VAL A 39 -5.71 -7.39 -18.63
CA VAL A 39 -4.37 -7.65 -18.12
C VAL A 39 -3.36 -6.80 -18.87
N GLN A 40 -3.38 -6.66 -20.21
CA GLN A 40 -2.53 -5.68 -20.92
C GLN A 40 -2.85 -4.21 -20.58
N LYS A 41 -4.01 -3.92 -19.97
CA LYS A 41 -4.33 -2.61 -19.39
C LYS A 41 -3.90 -2.46 -17.93
N GLU A 42 -3.57 -3.55 -17.23
CA GLU A 42 -3.19 -3.56 -15.80
C GLU A 42 -1.80 -4.20 -15.52
N THR A 43 -1.17 -4.82 -16.51
CA THR A 43 0.15 -5.44 -16.50
C THR A 43 0.76 -5.24 -17.88
N CYS A 44 1.76 -4.36 -17.95
CA CYS A 44 2.79 -4.50 -18.97
C CYS A 44 3.50 -5.82 -18.66
N GLU A 45 3.36 -6.85 -19.50
CA GLU A 45 4.45 -7.83 -19.62
C GLU A 45 5.52 -7.16 -20.48
N PRO A 46 6.72 -6.85 -19.94
CA PRO A 46 7.80 -6.41 -20.79
C PRO A 46 8.45 -7.66 -21.38
N ASP A 47 8.40 -7.74 -22.71
CA ASP A 47 9.36 -8.47 -23.53
C ASP A 47 10.75 -7.85 -23.26
N GLY A 48 11.40 -8.31 -22.18
CA GLY A 48 12.73 -7.88 -21.75
C GLY A 48 12.88 -6.40 -21.39
N ASP A 49 12.47 -5.98 -20.19
CA ASP A 49 12.80 -4.64 -19.68
C ASP A 49 13.20 -4.62 -18.19
N GLU A 50 14.15 -3.74 -17.93
CA GLU A 50 14.63 -3.22 -16.66
C GLU A 50 13.44 -2.72 -15.80
N TYR A 51 13.15 -3.39 -14.67
CA TYR A 51 12.08 -2.94 -13.77
C TYR A 51 12.38 -1.52 -13.26
N SER A 52 11.61 -0.53 -13.71
CA SER A 52 11.73 0.85 -13.26
C SER A 52 10.93 1.12 -11.99
N LEU A 53 11.45 1.98 -11.11
CA LEU A 53 10.73 2.39 -9.91
C LEU A 53 9.53 3.30 -10.26
N SER A 54 8.36 2.95 -9.72
CA SER A 54 7.17 3.78 -9.67
C SER A 54 7.25 4.86 -8.60
N ARG A 55 6.62 6.01 -8.88
CA ARG A 55 6.43 7.08 -7.90
C ARG A 55 5.46 6.62 -6.81
N ILE A 56 5.65 7.11 -5.59
CA ILE A 56 4.66 6.98 -4.53
C ILE A 56 3.86 8.27 -4.45
N ILE A 57 2.55 8.19 -4.65
CA ILE A 57 1.65 9.33 -4.46
C ILE A 57 0.79 9.07 -3.21
N ILE A 58 0.89 9.98 -2.25
CA ILE A 58 -0.03 10.09 -1.12
C ILE A 58 -0.95 11.27 -1.42
N ASP A 59 -2.22 11.00 -1.71
CA ASP A 59 -3.16 12.05 -2.06
C ASP A 59 -3.64 12.87 -0.84
N LYS A 60 -4.59 13.78 -1.07
CA LYS A 60 -5.13 14.67 -0.05
C LYS A 60 -5.83 13.93 1.08
N GLU A 61 -6.40 12.77 0.80
CA GLU A 61 -7.09 11.90 1.77
C GLU A 61 -6.16 10.88 2.43
N GLY A 62 -4.85 10.89 2.08
CA GLY A 62 -3.87 9.94 2.61
C GLY A 62 -3.95 8.56 1.97
N ARG A 63 -4.57 8.42 0.80
CA ARG A 63 -4.59 7.18 0.00
C ARG A 63 -3.26 7.03 -0.75
N VAL A 64 -2.84 5.78 -0.97
CA VAL A 64 -1.52 5.44 -1.50
C VAL A 64 -1.66 4.87 -2.91
N PHE A 65 -0.88 5.42 -3.85
CA PHE A 65 -0.87 5.01 -5.25
C PHE A 65 0.56 4.81 -5.76
N LEU A 66 0.70 3.86 -6.70
CA LEU A 66 1.90 3.58 -7.48
C LEU A 66 1.54 3.65 -8.97
N PRO A 67 1.35 4.86 -9.53
CA PRO A 67 0.72 5.07 -10.84
C PRO A 67 1.46 4.41 -12.01
N ASP A 68 2.76 4.16 -11.85
CA ASP A 68 3.56 3.52 -12.90
C ASP A 68 3.40 1.98 -12.90
N TYR A 69 2.70 1.40 -11.92
CA TYR A 69 2.30 -0.01 -11.87
C TYR A 69 0.78 -0.22 -11.95
N SER A 70 0.00 0.65 -11.30
CA SER A 70 -1.46 0.56 -11.28
C SER A 70 -2.10 1.93 -11.05
N SER A 71 -3.20 2.20 -11.74
CA SER A 71 -4.02 3.40 -11.50
C SER A 71 -4.91 3.32 -10.26
N MET A 72 -4.98 2.16 -9.59
CA MET A 72 -5.84 1.94 -8.42
C MET A 72 -5.15 2.28 -7.11
N GLU A 73 -5.94 2.64 -6.08
CA GLU A 73 -5.43 2.77 -4.70
C GLU A 73 -4.95 1.42 -4.18
N ILE A 74 -3.79 1.40 -3.56
CA ILE A 74 -3.36 0.30 -2.71
C ILE A 74 -4.12 0.36 -1.38
N LYS A 75 -5.10 -0.52 -1.23
CA LYS A 75 -5.98 -0.56 -0.05
C LYS A 75 -5.29 -1.13 1.19
N ILE A 76 -4.51 -0.31 1.86
CA ILE A 76 -3.84 -0.67 3.11
C ILE A 76 -4.73 -0.32 4.32
N PRO A 77 -4.87 -1.20 5.34
CA PRO A 77 -5.55 -0.85 6.59
C PRO A 77 -4.88 0.34 7.30
N TYR A 78 -5.65 1.12 8.06
CA TYR A 78 -5.18 2.41 8.60
C TYR A 78 -3.90 2.34 9.44
N LEU A 79 -3.78 1.36 10.35
CA LEU A 79 -2.59 1.23 11.20
C LEU A 79 -1.33 0.92 10.36
N PRO A 80 -1.32 -0.10 9.47
CA PRO A 80 -0.22 -0.30 8.53
C PRO A 80 0.04 0.87 7.60
N LYS A 81 -1.00 1.55 7.11
CA LYS A 81 -0.85 2.75 6.27
C LYS A 81 -0.15 3.88 7.05
N THR A 82 -0.51 4.07 8.31
CA THR A 82 0.14 5.03 9.22
C THR A 82 1.63 4.75 9.35
N VAL A 83 1.98 3.49 9.62
CA VAL A 83 3.38 3.05 9.75
C VAL A 83 4.14 3.23 8.45
N PHE A 84 3.54 2.89 7.31
CA PHE A 84 4.16 3.10 6.00
C PHE A 84 4.50 4.58 5.77
N ILE A 85 3.52 5.48 5.97
CA ILE A 85 3.73 6.92 5.78
C ILE A 85 4.78 7.47 6.77
N PHE A 86 4.76 7.01 8.02
CA PHE A 86 5.77 7.36 9.02
C PHE A 86 7.19 7.02 8.54
N PHE A 87 7.43 5.82 8.02
CA PHE A 87 8.74 5.44 7.47
C PHE A 87 9.05 6.06 6.10
N LEU A 88 8.07 6.65 5.40
CA LEU A 88 8.34 7.50 4.24
C LEU A 88 8.84 8.88 4.65
N ILE A 89 8.32 9.41 5.76
CA ILE A 89 8.70 10.71 6.34
C ILE A 89 10.12 10.63 6.93
N HIS A 90 10.44 9.54 7.64
CA HIS A 90 11.75 9.33 8.27
C HIS A 90 12.74 8.60 7.37
N ASP A 91 13.38 9.33 6.44
CA ASP A 91 14.43 8.80 5.56
C ASP A 91 15.66 8.29 6.34
N GLU A 92 15.96 8.92 7.48
CA GLU A 92 17.10 8.58 8.32
C GLU A 92 17.00 7.18 8.94
N GLY A 93 15.83 6.56 8.84
CA GLY A 93 15.50 5.27 9.40
C GLY A 93 15.37 5.28 10.93
N ILE A 94 14.44 4.45 11.43
CA ILE A 94 14.10 4.38 12.84
C ILE A 94 14.27 2.96 13.37
N GLU A 95 14.89 2.83 14.53
CA GLU A 95 14.89 1.57 15.28
C GLU A 95 13.50 1.32 15.86
N PHE A 96 12.92 0.13 15.62
CA PHE A 96 11.57 -0.18 16.12
C PHE A 96 11.41 0.04 17.63
N LYS A 97 12.43 -0.29 18.43
CA LYS A 97 12.42 -0.05 19.89
C LYS A 97 12.37 1.43 20.27
N SER A 98 12.67 2.36 19.35
CA SER A 98 12.64 3.81 19.58
C SER A 98 11.33 4.44 19.12
N MET A 99 10.43 3.68 18.48
CA MET A 99 9.15 4.18 17.97
C MET A 99 8.24 4.75 19.07
N TYR A 100 8.41 4.34 20.33
CA TYR A 100 7.65 4.91 21.45
C TYR A 100 7.89 6.42 21.63
N ASN A 101 9.02 6.95 21.17
CA ASN A 101 9.31 8.40 21.20
C ASN A 101 8.46 9.18 20.16
N TYR A 102 7.86 8.48 19.20
CA TYR A 102 7.14 9.07 18.07
C TYR A 102 5.62 8.81 18.12
N VAL A 103 5.07 8.40 19.27
CA VAL A 103 3.62 8.08 19.40
C VAL A 103 2.73 9.26 19.03
N HIS A 104 3.13 10.48 19.40
CA HIS A 104 2.38 11.68 19.01
C HIS A 104 2.34 11.83 17.49
N GLU A 105 3.49 11.68 16.83
CA GLU A 105 3.60 11.79 15.37
C GLU A 105 2.79 10.70 14.66
N LEU A 106 2.91 9.44 15.11
CA LEU A 106 2.11 8.32 14.62
C LEU A 106 0.60 8.60 14.78
N TYR A 107 0.19 9.23 15.88
CA TYR A 107 -1.21 9.61 16.10
C TYR A 107 -1.67 10.68 15.10
N GLU A 108 -0.83 11.68 14.83
CA GLU A 108 -1.14 12.72 13.85
C GLU A 108 -1.29 12.18 12.43
N ILE A 109 -0.41 11.26 12.02
CA ILE A 109 -0.52 10.56 10.73
C ILE A 109 -1.79 9.70 10.72
N TYR A 110 -2.06 8.96 11.81
CA TYR A 110 -3.25 8.11 11.90
C TYR A 110 -4.54 8.90 11.71
N GLN A 111 -4.63 10.09 12.31
CA GLN A 111 -5.80 10.96 12.17
C GLN A 111 -6.05 11.38 10.73
N VAL A 112 -4.99 11.63 9.94
CA VAL A 112 -5.12 11.95 8.52
C VAL A 112 -5.68 10.75 7.76
N VAL A 113 -5.09 9.57 7.92
CA VAL A 113 -5.48 8.40 7.12
C VAL A 113 -6.82 7.79 7.53
N ALA A 114 -7.28 8.04 8.75
CA ALA A 114 -8.53 7.50 9.30
C ALA A 114 -9.67 8.53 9.36
N LEU A 115 -9.51 9.72 8.76
CA LEU A 115 -10.42 10.86 8.88
C LEU A 115 -11.89 10.51 8.62
N GLU A 116 -12.17 9.59 7.71
CA GLU A 116 -13.54 9.18 7.34
C GLU A 116 -14.25 8.28 8.37
N LYS A 117 -13.56 7.77 9.39
CA LYS A 117 -14.06 6.65 10.22
C LYS A 117 -14.60 7.02 11.60
N ASN A 118 -14.67 8.31 11.98
CA ASN A 118 -15.14 8.76 13.31
C ASN A 118 -14.70 7.82 14.45
N THR A 119 -13.44 7.40 14.42
CA THR A 119 -12.94 6.41 15.37
C THR A 119 -12.61 7.09 16.68
N GLU A 120 -13.18 6.58 17.78
CA GLU A 120 -12.91 7.06 19.14
C GLU A 120 -11.40 7.21 19.41
N ALA A 121 -10.98 8.40 19.85
CA ALA A 121 -9.56 8.71 20.10
C ALA A 121 -8.87 7.68 21.01
N ASN A 122 -9.60 7.14 22.00
CA ASN A 122 -9.09 6.12 22.92
C ASN A 122 -8.74 4.79 22.22
N LYS A 123 -9.48 4.40 21.17
CA LYS A 123 -9.20 3.17 20.42
C LYS A 123 -7.95 3.35 19.54
N ILE A 124 -7.77 4.54 18.98
CA ILE A 124 -6.58 4.87 18.20
C ILE A 124 -5.36 4.81 19.10
N LYS A 125 -5.41 5.51 20.25
CA LYS A 125 -4.31 5.56 21.21
C LYS A 125 -3.87 4.16 21.65
N ARG A 126 -4.81 3.31 22.09
CA ARG A 126 -4.51 1.91 22.45
C ARG A 126 -3.87 1.12 21.30
N SER A 127 -4.31 1.36 20.06
CA SER A 127 -3.76 0.66 18.89
C SER A 127 -2.31 1.08 18.62
N LEU A 128 -1.98 2.36 18.85
CA LEU A 128 -0.64 2.90 18.72
C LEU A 128 0.27 2.49 19.88
N ASP A 129 -0.23 2.52 21.11
CA ASP A 129 0.50 2.03 22.29
C ASP A 129 0.89 0.55 22.09
N ASN A 130 -0.05 -0.28 21.63
CA ASN A 130 0.21 -1.68 21.29
C ASN A 130 1.18 -1.87 20.12
N LEU A 131 1.24 -0.91 19.19
CA LEU A 131 2.15 -0.95 18.03
C LEU A 131 3.60 -0.71 18.45
N VAL A 132 3.83 0.27 19.33
CA VAL A 132 5.18 0.71 19.74
C VAL A 132 5.73 -0.05 20.96
N GLU A 133 4.90 -0.88 21.60
CA GLU A 133 5.29 -1.72 22.74
C GLU A 133 6.46 -2.66 22.37
N PRO A 134 7.66 -2.49 22.94
CA PRO A 134 8.85 -3.24 22.54
C PRO A 134 8.74 -4.76 22.68
N VAL A 135 7.89 -5.25 23.58
CA VAL A 135 7.67 -6.70 23.78
C VAL A 135 6.67 -7.30 22.79
N ASN A 136 5.93 -6.49 22.03
CA ASN A 136 4.91 -6.95 21.12
C ASN A 136 5.46 -7.13 19.69
N ASN A 137 5.00 -8.16 18.99
CA ASN A 137 5.35 -8.42 17.59
C ASN A 137 4.57 -7.53 16.59
N ARG A 138 3.78 -6.58 17.10
CA ARG A 138 2.79 -5.84 16.33
C ARG A 138 3.40 -5.03 15.18
N ILE A 139 4.59 -4.46 15.36
CA ILE A 139 5.29 -3.75 14.29
C ILE A 139 5.67 -4.70 13.13
N TYR A 140 6.16 -5.91 13.43
CA TYR A 140 6.51 -6.88 12.40
C TYR A 140 5.28 -7.41 11.66
N GLU A 141 4.18 -7.67 12.37
CA GLU A 141 2.89 -7.98 11.74
C GLU A 141 2.44 -6.87 10.80
N THR A 142 2.61 -5.62 11.23
CA THR A 142 2.25 -4.43 10.45
C THR A 142 3.08 -4.34 9.17
N CYS A 143 4.39 -4.55 9.25
CA CYS A 143 5.28 -4.64 8.09
C CYS A 143 4.88 -5.79 7.14
N SER A 144 4.50 -6.94 7.68
CA SER A 144 4.02 -8.09 6.89
C SER A 144 2.73 -7.75 6.14
N ILE A 145 1.80 -7.04 6.78
CA ILE A 145 0.57 -6.56 6.14
C ILE A 145 0.88 -5.57 5.02
N ILE A 146 1.80 -4.61 5.23
CA ILE A 146 2.23 -3.67 4.17
C ILE A 146 2.78 -4.45 2.98
N ARG A 147 3.74 -5.35 3.23
CA ARG A 147 4.36 -6.17 2.18
C ARG A 147 3.34 -6.98 1.39
N ARG A 148 2.36 -7.60 2.06
CA ARG A 148 1.29 -8.36 1.41
C ARG A 148 0.39 -7.49 0.52
N ASN A 149 0.08 -6.28 0.94
CA ASN A 149 -0.74 -5.38 0.10
C ASN A 149 0.05 -4.87 -1.11
N PHE A 150 1.36 -4.68 -0.97
CA PHE A 150 2.24 -4.26 -2.06
C PHE A 150 2.58 -5.36 -3.04
N SER A 151 2.70 -6.61 -2.62
CA SER A 151 3.03 -7.73 -3.53
C SER A 151 1.98 -7.99 -4.60
N VAL A 152 0.78 -7.41 -4.47
CA VAL A 152 -0.28 -7.48 -5.49
C VAL A 152 -0.02 -6.49 -6.64
N VAL A 153 0.77 -5.45 -6.42
CA VAL A 153 0.95 -4.32 -7.35
C VAL A 153 2.42 -4.16 -7.78
N ILE A 154 3.37 -4.44 -6.89
CA ILE A 154 4.79 -4.18 -7.11
C ILE A 154 5.49 -5.46 -7.58
N PRO A 155 6.30 -5.39 -8.65
CA PRO A 155 7.13 -6.52 -9.07
C PRO A 155 8.05 -7.01 -7.94
N GLU A 156 8.15 -8.34 -7.77
CA GLU A 156 8.92 -8.95 -6.69
C GLU A 156 10.36 -8.43 -6.55
N PRO A 157 11.13 -8.24 -7.66
CA PRO A 157 12.51 -7.74 -7.56
C PRO A 157 12.63 -6.32 -6.97
N LEU A 158 11.57 -5.51 -7.07
CA LEU A 158 11.56 -4.14 -6.56
C LEU A 158 10.97 -4.00 -5.16
N MET A 159 10.41 -5.08 -4.58
CA MET A 159 9.70 -5.04 -3.30
C MET A 159 10.53 -4.45 -2.14
N GLU A 160 11.84 -4.67 -2.13
CA GLU A 160 12.73 -4.12 -1.09
C GLU A 160 12.84 -2.60 -1.10
N MET A 161 12.55 -1.95 -2.24
CA MET A 161 12.63 -0.49 -2.36
C MET A 161 11.44 0.20 -1.69
N TYR A 162 10.27 -0.46 -1.68
CA TYR A 162 9.02 0.10 -1.16
C TYR A 162 8.66 -0.38 0.25
N CYS A 163 9.24 -1.49 0.71
CA CYS A 163 8.97 -2.04 2.03
C CYS A 163 9.90 -1.46 3.10
N ILE A 164 9.43 -1.47 4.34
CA ILE A 164 10.24 -1.16 5.52
C ILE A 164 11.24 -2.30 5.71
N THR A 165 12.52 -2.01 5.52
CA THR A 165 13.61 -2.99 5.60
C THR A 165 14.67 -2.52 6.59
N GLY A 166 15.30 -3.46 7.28
CA GLY A 166 16.34 -3.21 8.28
C GLY A 166 16.80 -4.53 8.89
N LYS A 167 17.99 -4.54 9.48
CA LYS A 167 18.45 -5.69 10.26
C LYS A 167 17.87 -5.62 11.67
N ARG A 168 17.79 -6.78 12.32
CA ARG A 168 17.34 -6.86 13.72
C ARG A 168 18.23 -6.00 14.62
N GLY A 169 17.61 -5.06 15.33
CA GLY A 169 18.31 -4.15 16.24
C GLY A 169 18.93 -2.93 15.56
N GLU A 170 18.84 -2.81 14.24
CA GLU A 170 19.26 -1.64 13.49
C GLU A 170 18.06 -0.77 13.08
N LYS A 171 18.36 0.36 12.45
CA LYS A 171 17.36 1.23 11.85
C LYS A 171 16.65 0.52 10.70
N HIS A 172 15.35 0.77 10.61
CA HIS A 172 14.50 0.32 9.52
C HIS A 172 14.08 1.53 8.69
N GLN A 173 14.02 1.37 7.38
CA GLN A 173 13.70 2.45 6.44
C GLN A 173 13.09 1.90 5.15
N ILE A 174 12.49 2.80 4.38
CA ILE A 174 12.06 2.53 3.01
C ILE A 174 13.11 3.14 2.08
N LYS A 175 13.70 2.35 1.19
CA LYS A 175 14.90 2.72 0.40
C LYS A 175 14.60 3.58 -0.84
N ILE A 176 13.33 3.78 -1.18
CA ILE A 176 12.94 4.54 -2.36
C ILE A 176 13.46 5.98 -2.32
N ASP A 177 13.89 6.47 -3.48
CA ASP A 177 14.34 7.85 -3.65
C ASP A 177 13.22 8.85 -3.32
N ARG A 178 13.53 9.86 -2.52
CA ARG A 178 12.58 10.89 -2.07
C ARG A 178 12.04 11.74 -3.23
N SER A 179 12.77 11.87 -4.33
CA SER A 179 12.31 12.52 -5.57
C SER A 179 11.13 11.79 -6.24
N LEU A 180 10.95 10.50 -5.93
CA LEU A 180 9.82 9.69 -6.40
C LEU A 180 8.60 9.77 -5.48
N ILE A 181 8.70 10.46 -4.34
CA ILE A 181 7.60 10.60 -3.38
C ILE A 181 6.87 11.93 -3.62
N ARG A 182 5.55 11.87 -3.73
CA ARG A 182 4.68 13.05 -3.82
C ARG A 182 3.59 12.97 -2.76
N ILE A 183 3.56 13.96 -1.88
CA ILE A 183 2.55 14.06 -0.81
C ILE A 183 1.69 15.29 -1.08
N GLU A 184 0.39 15.07 -1.29
CA GLU A 184 -0.58 16.13 -1.55
C GLU A 184 -1.32 16.57 -0.28
N ASN A 185 -1.43 15.70 0.72
CA ASN A 185 -2.00 16.08 2.01
C ASN A 185 -1.09 17.12 2.70
N ALA A 186 -1.64 18.29 3.02
CA ALA A 186 -0.87 19.42 3.55
C ALA A 186 -0.18 19.11 4.89
N LYS A 187 -0.82 18.34 5.79
CA LYS A 187 -0.24 18.00 7.09
C LYS A 187 0.93 17.02 6.91
N LEU A 188 0.71 15.93 6.20
CA LEU A 188 1.76 14.94 5.92
C LEU A 188 2.91 15.54 5.14
N LYS A 189 2.62 16.43 4.18
CA LYS A 189 3.65 17.14 3.42
C LYS A 189 4.49 18.03 4.33
N GLY A 190 3.88 18.78 5.25
CA GLY A 190 4.62 19.58 6.22
C GLY A 190 5.56 18.74 7.09
N MET A 191 5.13 17.55 7.50
CA MET A 191 5.98 16.60 8.25
C MET A 191 7.14 16.08 7.40
N PHE A 192 6.87 15.69 6.15
CA PHE A 192 7.87 15.21 5.19
C PHE A 192 8.91 16.27 4.84
N ASP A 193 8.48 17.48 4.51
CA ASP A 193 9.37 18.56 4.08
C ASP A 193 10.29 19.01 5.25
N THR A 194 9.78 19.05 6.48
CA THR A 194 10.55 19.50 7.66
C THR A 194 11.75 18.59 7.96
N LEU A 195 11.61 17.28 7.76
CA LEU A 195 12.66 16.30 8.09
C LEU A 195 13.64 16.08 6.93
N ASN A 196 13.22 16.33 5.68
CA ASN A 196 14.04 16.10 4.48
C ASN A 196 14.66 17.38 3.90
N SER A 197 14.64 18.52 4.62
CA SER A 197 15.20 19.81 4.18
C SER A 197 16.67 20.04 4.60
N ILE A 198 17.46 18.99 4.84
CA ILE A 198 18.89 19.09 5.22
C ILE A 198 19.77 18.49 4.13
#